data_AF-A0A382ASR1-F1
#
_entry.id   AF-A0A382ASR1-F1
#
_cell.length_a   1.000
_cell.length_b   1.000
_cell.length_c   1.000
_cell.angle_alpha   90.00
_cell.angle_beta   90.00
_cell.angle_gamma   90.00
#
_symmetry.space_group_name_H-M   'P 1'
#
loop_
_entity.id
_entity.type
_entity.pdbx_description
1 polymer ?
#
loop_
_entity_poly.entity_id
_entity_poly.type
_entity_poly.pdbx_seq_one_letter_code
_entity_poly.pdbx_strand_id
1 'polypeptide(L)'
;MEESLALMIVGAVCTLMGIVMNINPIKFDEGLLGALEGELSERENMLRNFGAQLRCAIGALAIAIGIIAIYNRDLVEADAENLLVSMGIGFIILMGVIAGGYYRGFVDRIIWPPLIIFTVISAICFYAGLT
;
A
#
# COMPACT_ATOMS: atom_id res chain seq x y z
N MET A 1 7.89 -14.09 -16.35
CA MET A 1 6.49 -13.61 -16.50
C MET A 1 6.62 -12.31 -17.25
N GLU A 2 5.80 -12.08 -18.28
CA GLU A 2 5.90 -10.84 -19.06
C GLU A 2 5.78 -9.60 -18.17
N GLU A 3 6.65 -8.62 -18.38
CA GLU A 3 6.81 -7.42 -17.56
C GLU A 3 5.55 -6.56 -17.63
N SER A 4 4.92 -6.51 -18.80
CA SER A 4 3.63 -5.83 -19.01
C SER A 4 2.52 -6.41 -18.12
N LEU A 5 2.46 -7.74 -18.02
CA LEU A 5 1.52 -8.42 -17.13
C LEU A 5 1.85 -8.15 -15.67
N ALA A 6 3.13 -8.20 -15.29
CA ALA A 6 3.58 -7.90 -13.94
C ALA A 6 3.19 -6.48 -13.52
N LEU A 7 3.49 -5.48 -14.35
CA LEU A 7 3.15 -4.07 -14.14
C LEU A 7 1.63 -3.85 -14.06
N MET A 8 0.84 -4.59 -14.86
CA MET A 8 -0.61 -4.55 -14.79
C MET A 8 -1.15 -5.12 -13.46
N ILE A 9 -0.60 -6.25 -12.99
CA ILE A 9 -1.01 -6.85 -11.70
C ILE A 9 -0.66 -5.91 -10.55
N VAL A 10 0.59 -5.47 -10.47
CA VAL A 10 1.05 -4.54 -9.42
C VAL A 10 0.22 -3.27 -9.45
N GLY A 11 0.03 -2.71 -10.65
CA GLY A 11 -0.75 -1.51 -10.87
C GLY A 11 -2.20 -1.64 -10.41
N ALA A 12 -2.89 -2.70 -10.84
CA ALA A 12 -4.27 -2.97 -10.46
C ALA A 12 -4.43 -3.14 -8.94
N VAL A 13 -3.53 -3.89 -8.28
CA VAL A 13 -3.59 -4.10 -6.83
C VAL A 13 -3.39 -2.77 -6.08
N CYS A 14 -2.39 -1.97 -6.45
CA CYS A 14 -2.13 -0.67 -5.84
C CYS A 14 -3.31 0.30 -6.03
N THR A 15 -3.87 0.38 -7.24
CA THR A 15 -5.02 1.23 -7.53
C THR A 15 -6.26 0.79 -6.76
N LEU A 16 -6.59 -0.50 -6.76
CA LEU A 16 -7.76 -1.01 -6.03
C LEU A 16 -7.64 -0.79 -4.53
N MET A 17 -6.46 -1.07 -3.95
CA MET A 17 -6.20 -0.83 -2.54
C MET A 17 -6.39 0.65 -2.20
N GLY A 18 -5.83 1.55 -3.01
CA GLY A 18 -5.95 2.98 -2.77
C GLY A 18 -7.38 3.51 -2.94
N ILE A 19 -8.17 2.95 -3.85
CA ILE A 19 -9.61 3.25 -3.96
C ILE A 19 -10.34 2.84 -2.69
N VAL A 20 -10.12 1.62 -2.19
CA VAL A 20 -10.75 1.14 -0.95
C VAL A 20 -10.41 2.04 0.24
N MET A 21 -9.15 2.47 0.35
CA MET A 21 -8.69 3.40 1.38
C MET A 21 -9.35 4.78 1.30
N ASN A 22 -9.76 5.25 0.12
CA ASN A 22 -10.41 6.56 -0.06
C ASN A 22 -11.94 6.51 0.05
N ILE A 23 -12.58 5.39 -0.33
CA ILE A 23 -14.05 5.25 -0.24
C ILE A 23 -14.51 5.25 1.22
N ASN A 24 -13.82 4.51 2.08
CA ASN A 24 -14.17 4.44 3.50
C ASN A 24 -12.91 4.28 4.37
N PRO A 25 -12.14 5.37 4.57
CA PRO A 25 -10.90 5.34 5.33
C PRO A 25 -11.11 4.92 6.79
N ILE A 26 -12.20 5.38 7.43
CA ILE A 26 -12.50 5.05 8.83
C ILE A 26 -12.76 3.55 8.96
N LYS A 27 -13.65 2.97 8.14
CA LYS A 27 -13.95 1.54 8.20
C LYS A 27 -12.75 0.67 7.84
N PHE A 28 -11.92 1.14 6.90
CA PHE A 28 -10.66 0.46 6.58
C PHE A 28 -9.75 0.41 7.81
N ASP A 29 -9.61 1.55 8.48
CA ASP A 29 -8.81 1.66 9.68
C ASP A 29 -9.38 0.83 10.80
N GLU A 30 -10.68 0.90 11.09
CA GLU A 30 -11.33 0.08 12.11
C GLU A 30 -11.20 -1.43 11.83
N GLY A 31 -11.27 -1.86 10.57
CA GLY A 31 -11.08 -3.26 10.17
C GLY A 31 -9.67 -3.79 10.45
N LEU A 32 -8.65 -2.93 10.37
CA LEU A 32 -7.26 -3.24 10.69
C LEU A 32 -6.93 -3.04 12.18
N LEU A 33 -7.52 -1.94 12.67
CA LEU A 33 -7.46 -1.09 13.84
C LEU A 33 -8.13 -1.51 15.14
N GLY A 34 -9.19 -2.31 14.97
CA GLY A 34 -10.31 -2.35 15.92
C GLY A 34 -11.17 -1.09 15.79
N ALA A 35 -12.48 -1.25 15.95
CA ALA A 35 -13.36 -0.09 16.07
C ALA A 35 -13.15 0.59 17.43
N LEU A 36 -13.24 1.91 17.44
CA LEU A 36 -13.36 2.65 18.69
C LEU A 36 -14.81 2.48 19.20
N GLU A 37 -14.98 1.85 20.36
CA GLU A 37 -16.30 1.56 20.94
C GLU A 37 -16.75 2.67 21.90
N GLY A 38 -18.06 2.96 21.91
CA GLY A 38 -18.70 3.90 22.85
C GLY A 38 -18.89 5.33 22.33
N GLU A 39 -19.35 6.23 23.21
CA GLU A 39 -19.40 7.66 22.92
C GLU A 39 -17.99 8.24 22.92
N LEU A 40 -17.48 8.52 21.73
CA LEU A 40 -16.15 9.11 21.55
C LEU A 40 -16.14 10.55 22.03
N SER A 41 -15.13 10.89 22.84
CA SER A 41 -14.83 12.29 23.17
C SER A 41 -14.51 13.09 21.90
N GLU A 42 -14.62 14.42 21.98
CA GLU A 42 -14.28 15.32 20.87
C GLU A 42 -12.83 15.11 20.39
N ARG A 43 -11.91 14.85 21.32
CA ARG A 43 -10.50 14.56 21.03
C ARG A 43 -10.33 13.25 20.27
N GLU A 44 -11.02 12.19 20.66
CA GLU A 44 -10.95 10.89 19.97
C GLU A 44 -11.54 10.97 18.56
N ASN A 45 -12.65 11.69 18.39
CA ASN A 45 -13.22 11.98 17.07
C ASN A 45 -12.25 12.75 16.19
N MET A 46 -11.58 13.77 16.73
CA MET A 46 -10.56 14.54 16.00
C MET A 46 -9.40 13.65 15.56
N LEU A 47 -8.85 12.81 16.45
CA LEU A 47 -7.74 11.90 16.13
C LEU A 47 -8.16 10.83 15.11
N ARG A 48 -9.37 10.29 15.22
CA ARG A 48 -9.93 9.33 14.25
C ARG A 48 -10.03 9.98 12.86
N ASN A 49 -10.60 11.19 12.77
CA ASN A 49 -10.76 11.89 11.50
C ASN A 49 -9.39 12.29 10.90
N PHE A 50 -8.43 12.66 11.73
CA PHE A 50 -7.06 12.92 11.28
C PHE A 50 -6.40 11.64 10.74
N GLY A 51 -6.54 10.51 11.43
CA GLY A 51 -6.08 9.21 10.94
C GLY A 51 -6.72 8.84 9.60
N ALA A 52 -8.03 9.03 9.46
CA ALA A 52 -8.75 8.81 8.22
C ALA A 52 -8.25 9.71 7.08
N GLN A 53 -7.93 10.98 7.35
CA GLN A 53 -7.36 11.89 6.36
C GLN A 53 -5.97 11.43 5.90
N LEU A 54 -5.12 10.96 6.82
CA LEU A 54 -3.83 10.36 6.47
C LEU A 54 -4.02 9.07 5.65
N ARG A 55 -5.05 8.27 5.96
CA ARG A 55 -5.38 7.07 5.20
C ARG A 55 -5.78 7.40 3.76
N CYS A 56 -6.58 8.44 3.54
CA CYS A 56 -6.90 8.92 2.20
C CYS A 56 -5.64 9.32 1.43
N ALA A 57 -4.72 10.06 2.07
CA ALA A 57 -3.45 10.46 1.44
C ALA A 57 -2.60 9.25 1.04
N ILE A 58 -2.46 8.26 1.93
CA ILE A 58 -1.78 6.99 1.61
C ILE A 58 -2.48 6.26 0.47
N GLY A 59 -3.81 6.21 0.48
CA GLY A 59 -4.59 5.61 -0.59
C GLY A 59 -4.40 6.32 -1.93
N ALA A 60 -4.32 7.66 -1.95
CA ALA A 60 -4.05 8.43 -3.16
C ALA A 60 -2.63 8.16 -3.69
N LEU A 61 -1.63 8.03 -2.81
CA LEU A 61 -0.27 7.63 -3.19
C LEU A 61 -0.25 6.21 -3.79
N ALA A 62 -1.00 5.27 -3.21
CA ALA A 62 -1.13 3.93 -3.77
C ALA A 62 -1.79 3.95 -5.17
N ILE A 63 -2.82 4.77 -5.37
CA ILE A 63 -3.42 4.98 -6.70
C ILE A 63 -2.39 5.55 -7.68
N ALA A 64 -1.62 6.57 -7.27
CA ALA A 64 -0.61 7.17 -8.13
C ALA A 64 0.45 6.15 -8.57
N ILE A 65 0.98 5.35 -7.63
CA ILE A 65 1.91 4.25 -7.93
C ILE A 65 1.26 3.24 -8.89
N GLY A 66 -0.01 2.90 -8.65
CA GLY A 66 -0.75 1.98 -9.51
C GLY A 66 -0.92 2.49 -10.95
N ILE A 67 -1.26 3.77 -11.11
CA ILE A 67 -1.36 4.44 -12.41
C ILE A 67 0.00 4.47 -13.11
N ILE A 68 1.08 4.80 -12.39
CA ILE A 68 2.44 4.79 -12.92
C ILE A 68 2.76 3.40 -13.49
N ALA A 69 2.48 2.32 -12.76
CA ALA A 69 2.72 0.96 -13.25
C ALA A 69 1.89 0.63 -14.50
N ILE A 70 0.59 0.93 -14.48
CA ILE A 70 -0.32 0.63 -15.61
C ILE A 70 0.08 1.40 -16.87
N TYR A 71 0.46 2.67 -16.75
CA TYR A 71 0.85 3.51 -17.89
C TYR A 71 2.22 3.16 -18.47
N ASN A 72 3.09 2.53 -17.68
CA ASN A 72 4.43 2.13 -18.09
C ASN A 72 4.53 0.64 -18.45
N ARG A 73 3.39 -0.07 -18.56
CA ARG A 73 3.37 -1.52 -18.89
C ARG A 73 3.97 -1.85 -20.26
N ASP A 74 3.95 -0.90 -21.18
CA ASP A 74 4.39 -1.06 -22.57
C ASP A 74 5.82 -0.48 -22.78
N LEU A 75 6.59 -0.32 -21.70
CA LEU A 75 8.00 0.06 -21.76
C LEU A 75 8.83 -1.02 -22.47
N VAL A 76 10.00 -0.62 -22.98
CA VAL A 76 11.00 -1.57 -23.47
C VAL A 76 11.48 -2.42 -22.29
N GLU A 77 11.72 -3.71 -22.53
CA GLU A 77 12.08 -4.75 -21.55
C GLU A 77 12.99 -4.25 -20.43
N ALA A 78 14.18 -3.73 -20.76
CA ALA A 78 15.15 -3.24 -19.77
C ALA A 78 14.61 -2.09 -18.88
N ASP A 79 13.77 -1.19 -19.41
CA ASP A 79 13.17 -0.10 -18.64
C ASP A 79 12.02 -0.62 -17.76
N ALA A 80 11.27 -1.60 -18.25
CA ALA A 80 10.18 -2.26 -17.50
C ALA A 80 10.74 -3.06 -16.31
N GLU A 81 11.83 -3.81 -16.52
CA GLU A 81 12.56 -4.52 -15.45
C GLU A 81 13.05 -3.56 -14.37
N ASN A 82 13.72 -2.48 -14.77
CA ASN A 82 14.22 -1.45 -13.84
C ASN A 82 13.07 -0.83 -13.02
N LEU A 83 11.94 -0.54 -13.67
CA LEU A 83 10.76 -0.04 -12.99
C LEU A 83 10.25 -1.06 -11.96
N LEU A 84 10.08 -2.32 -12.35
CA LEU A 84 9.62 -3.40 -11.46
C LEU A 84 10.55 -3.57 -10.26
N VAL A 85 11.87 -3.63 -10.46
CA VAL A 85 12.86 -3.75 -9.37
C VAL A 85 12.77 -2.54 -8.44
N SER A 86 12.70 -1.33 -8.98
CA SER A 86 12.61 -0.10 -8.17
C SER A 86 11.34 -0.06 -7.32
N MET A 87 10.19 -0.48 -7.88
CA MET A 87 8.93 -0.63 -7.15
C MET A 87 9.03 -1.70 -6.08
N GLY A 88 9.62 -2.85 -6.40
CA GLY A 88 9.86 -3.95 -5.45
C GLY A 88 10.66 -3.49 -4.23
N ILE A 89 11.77 -2.76 -4.45
CA ILE A 89 12.58 -2.17 -3.37
C ILE A 89 11.76 -1.16 -2.55
N GLY A 90 11.01 -0.28 -3.22
CA GLY A 90 10.14 0.69 -2.55
C GLY A 90 9.11 0.03 -1.62
N PHE A 91 8.50 -1.08 -2.06
CA PHE A 91 7.56 -1.86 -1.26
C PHE A 91 8.24 -2.56 -0.07
N ILE A 92 9.46 -3.07 -0.23
CA ILE A 92 10.24 -3.65 0.88
C ILE A 92 10.53 -2.59 1.95
N ILE A 93 10.95 -1.38 1.53
CA ILE A 93 11.18 -0.25 2.44
C ILE A 93 9.88 0.12 3.16
N LEU A 94 8.76 0.23 2.43
CA LEU A 94 7.44 0.53 3.00
C LEU A 94 7.05 -0.49 4.07
N MET A 95 7.21 -1.78 3.81
CA MET A 95 6.94 -2.83 4.80
C MET A 95 7.86 -2.73 6.02
N GLY A 96 9.14 -2.41 5.81
CA GLY A 96 10.10 -2.17 6.89
C GLY A 96 9.68 -1.01 7.80
N VAL A 97 9.15 0.08 7.22
CA VAL A 97 8.62 1.22 7.99
C VAL A 97 7.37 0.83 8.79
N ILE A 98 6.45 0.07 8.18
CA ILE A 98 5.24 -0.41 8.87
C ILE A 98 5.61 -1.32 10.06
N ALA A 99 6.46 -2.31 9.83
CA ALA A 99 6.94 -3.20 10.88
C ALA A 99 7.72 -2.43 11.96
N GLY A 100 8.54 -1.47 11.54
CA GLY A 100 9.27 -0.57 12.44
C GLY A 100 8.35 0.25 13.34
N GLY A 101 7.17 0.65 12.86
CA GLY A 101 6.17 1.34 13.68
C GLY A 101 5.72 0.53 14.91
N TYR A 102 5.56 -0.78 14.74
CA TYR A 102 5.25 -1.68 15.86
C TYR A 102 6.41 -1.78 16.85
N TYR A 103 7.64 -2.05 16.37
CA TYR A 103 8.81 -2.17 17.26
C TYR A 103 9.20 -0.87 17.96
N ARG A 104 8.78 0.28 17.42
CA ARG A 104 8.99 1.61 18.02
C ARG A 104 7.87 2.02 18.99
N GLY A 105 6.81 1.21 19.13
CA GLY A 105 5.67 1.50 20.01
C GLY A 105 4.73 2.59 19.49
N PHE A 106 4.68 2.82 18.17
CA PHE A 106 3.70 3.74 17.57
C PHE A 106 2.32 3.09 17.41
N VAL A 107 2.27 1.76 17.33
CA VAL A 107 1.06 0.96 17.22
C VAL A 107 1.19 -0.28 18.08
N ASP A 108 0.09 -0.67 18.74
CA ASP A 108 0.05 -1.82 19.66
C ASP A 108 -0.06 -3.17 18.95
N ARG A 109 -0.33 -3.15 17.64
CA ARG A 109 -0.47 -4.35 16.81
C ARG A 109 0.18 -4.18 15.44
N ILE A 110 0.70 -5.29 14.91
CA ILE A 110 1.12 -5.37 13.52
C ILE A 110 -0.10 -5.34 12.61
N ILE A 111 -0.03 -4.49 11.60
CA ILE A 111 -1.05 -4.38 10.55
C ILE A 111 -0.70 -5.39 9.45
N TRP A 112 -1.15 -6.63 9.62
CA TRP A 112 -0.80 -7.75 8.73
C TRP A 112 -1.24 -7.60 7.27
N PRO A 113 -2.47 -7.15 6.93
CA PRO A 113 -2.94 -7.19 5.55
C PRO A 113 -2.05 -6.42 4.56
N PRO A 114 -1.61 -5.16 4.83
CA PRO A 114 -0.63 -4.48 3.99
C PRO A 114 0.68 -5.26 3.83
N LEU A 115 1.25 -5.83 4.91
CA LEU A 115 2.50 -6.57 4.84
C LEU A 115 2.39 -7.78 3.91
N ILE A 116 1.28 -8.52 3.97
CA ILE A 116 1.06 -9.67 3.09
C ILE A 116 0.94 -9.21 1.63
N ILE A 117 0.12 -8.19 1.36
CA ILE A 117 -0.11 -7.70 0.00
C ILE A 117 1.20 -7.17 -0.60
N PHE A 118 1.93 -6.32 0.12
CA PHE A 118 3.20 -5.77 -0.33
C PHE A 118 4.27 -6.85 -0.51
N THR A 119 4.27 -7.92 0.31
CA THR A 119 5.17 -9.06 0.11
C THR A 119 4.90 -9.77 -1.22
N VAL A 120 3.63 -10.04 -1.53
CA VAL A 120 3.26 -10.73 -2.78
C VAL A 120 3.61 -9.88 -4.00
N ILE A 121 3.25 -8.60 -4.01
CA ILE A 121 3.57 -7.74 -5.17
C ILE A 121 5.07 -7.43 -5.27
N SER A 122 5.81 -7.35 -4.17
CA SER A 122 7.29 -7.30 -4.21
C SER A 122 7.88 -8.56 -4.85
N ALA A 123 7.36 -9.73 -4.52
CA ALA A 123 7.82 -10.98 -5.13
C ALA A 123 7.55 -11.01 -6.64
N ILE A 124 6.37 -10.53 -7.08
CA ILE A 124 6.03 -10.36 -8.49
C ILE A 124 7.00 -9.39 -9.18
N CYS A 125 7.27 -8.24 -8.57
CA CYS A 125 8.23 -7.25 -9.04
C CYS A 125 9.63 -7.85 -9.26
N PHE A 126 10.17 -8.55 -8.26
CA PHE A 126 11.50 -9.14 -8.37
C PHE A 126 11.54 -10.34 -9.31
N TYR A 127 10.46 -11.13 -9.38
CA TYR A 127 10.41 -12.27 -10.28
C TYR A 127 10.36 -11.86 -11.75
N ALA A 128 9.68 -10.77 -12.10
CA ALA A 128 9.65 -10.27 -13.47
C ALA A 128 10.78 -9.28 -13.79
N GLY A 129 11.32 -8.58 -12.80
CA GLY A 129 12.37 -7.57 -13.03
C GLY A 129 13.81 -8.07 -12.91
N LEU A 130 14.04 -9.34 -12.56
CA LEU A 130 15.38 -9.94 -12.43
C LEU A 130 15.55 -11.18 -13.33
N THR A 131 14.60 -11.44 -14.23
CA THR A 131 14.64 -12.52 -15.21
C THR A 131 15.10 -12.00 -16.54
#